data_AF-A0A3L7DW00-F1
#
_entry.id   AF-A0A3L7DW00-F1
#
_cell.length_a   1.000
_cell.length_b   1.000
_cell.length_c   1.000
_cell.angle_alpha   90.00
_cell.angle_beta   90.00
_cell.angle_gamma   90.00
#
_symmetry.space_group_name_H-M   'P 1'
#
loop_
_entity.id
_entity.type
_entity.pdbx_description
1 polymer ?
#
loop_
_entity_poly.entity_id
_entity_poly.type
_entity_poly.pdbx_seq_one_letter_code
_entity_poly.pdbx_strand_id
1 'polypeptide(L)'
;MSKSDAEMHTECLNRFIDLANTMKNEGVGTHVISAAMMSASAVYANFVAVGNTGGLTESGVDKIVEAYRHQMKQVQAAKKAEFERVSQTDPGA
;
A
#
# COMPACT_ATOMS: atom_id res chain seq x y z
N MET A 1 13.35 -17.58 15.95
CA MET A 1 12.84 -16.23 16.29
C MET A 1 11.59 -15.99 15.47
N SER A 2 10.55 -15.40 16.04
CA SER A 2 9.38 -14.95 15.26
C SER A 2 9.77 -13.73 14.44
N LYS A 3 9.17 -13.57 13.25
CA LYS A 3 9.36 -12.38 12.41
C LYS A 3 8.85 -11.14 13.14
N SER A 4 9.50 -10.01 12.91
CA SER A 4 9.01 -8.70 13.34
C SER A 4 7.81 -8.25 12.51
N ASP A 5 7.00 -7.34 13.06
CA ASP A 5 5.85 -6.78 12.35
C ASP A 5 6.26 -6.06 11.06
N ALA A 6 7.44 -5.44 11.02
CA ALA A 6 7.97 -4.77 9.83
C ALA A 6 8.32 -5.78 8.72
N GLU A 7 8.89 -6.93 9.07
CA GLU A 7 9.17 -8.01 8.13
C GLU A 7 7.87 -8.61 7.59
N MET A 8 6.93 -8.93 8.49
CA MET A 8 5.61 -9.46 8.10
C MET A 8 4.84 -8.47 7.21
N HIS A 9 4.90 -7.18 7.54
CA HIS A 9 4.31 -6.13 6.72
C HIS A 9 4.91 -6.10 5.31
N THR A 10 6.23 -6.17 5.20
CA THR A 10 6.93 -6.16 3.89
C THR A 10 6.57 -7.40 3.06
N GLU A 11 6.52 -8.58 3.70
CA GLU A 11 6.10 -9.82 3.02
C GLU A 11 4.66 -9.75 2.51
N CYS A 12 3.73 -9.23 3.33
CA CYS A 12 2.35 -9.03 2.93
C CYS A 12 2.22 -8.02 1.78
N LEU A 13 2.97 -6.90 1.85
CA LEU A 13 2.99 -5.91 0.78
C LEU A 13 3.44 -6.52 -0.54
N ASN A 14 4.55 -7.27 -0.54
CA ASN A 14 5.06 -7.92 -1.76
C ASN A 14 4.04 -8.88 -2.36
N ARG A 15 3.33 -9.66 -1.53
CA ARG A 15 2.27 -10.55 -2.02
C ARG A 15 1.11 -9.79 -2.69
N PHE A 16 0.73 -8.61 -2.19
CA PHE A 16 -0.28 -7.78 -2.87
C PHE A 16 0.23 -7.25 -4.21
N ILE A 17 1.50 -6.83 -4.27
CA ILE A 17 2.12 -6.35 -5.51
C ILE A 17 2.25 -7.46 -6.55
N ASP A 18 2.63 -8.68 -6.13
CA ASP A 18 2.72 -9.84 -7.03
C ASP A 18 1.35 -10.16 -7.65
N LEU A 19 0.30 -10.17 -6.84
CA LEU A 19 -1.06 -10.36 -7.33
C LEU A 19 -1.49 -9.25 -8.31
N ALA A 20 -1.16 -8.00 -8.01
CA ALA A 20 -1.41 -6.88 -8.91
C ALA A 20 -0.65 -7.02 -10.24
N ASN A 21 0.59 -7.50 -10.19
CA ASN A 21 1.40 -7.76 -11.39
C ASN A 21 0.84 -8.91 -12.22
N THR A 22 0.30 -9.95 -11.60
CA THR A 22 -0.41 -11.03 -12.31
C THR A 22 -1.57 -10.46 -13.13
N MET A 23 -2.45 -9.66 -12.52
CA MET A 23 -3.57 -9.03 -13.24
C MET A 23 -3.09 -8.10 -14.37
N LYS A 24 -1.97 -7.38 -14.17
CA LYS A 24 -1.36 -6.56 -15.22
C LYS A 24 -0.89 -7.43 -16.39
N ASN A 25 -0.27 -8.57 -16.12
CA ASN A 25 0.24 -9.49 -17.13
C ASN A 25 -0.89 -10.19 -17.90
N GLU A 26 -2.07 -10.30 -17.30
CA GLU A 26 -3.31 -10.74 -17.96
C GLU A 26 -3.92 -9.67 -18.89
N GLY A 27 -3.33 -8.47 -18.96
CA GLY A 27 -3.76 -7.38 -19.84
C GLY A 27 -4.72 -6.38 -19.17
N VAL A 28 -4.96 -6.50 -17.87
CA VAL A 28 -5.78 -5.51 -17.15
C VAL A 28 -5.01 -4.19 -17.03
N GLY A 29 -5.67 -3.09 -17.38
CA GLY A 29 -5.08 -1.76 -17.28
C GLY A 29 -4.67 -1.42 -15.84
N THR A 30 -3.45 -0.90 -15.65
CA THR A 30 -2.91 -0.58 -14.33
C THR A 30 -3.76 0.42 -13.54
N HIS A 31 -4.48 1.32 -14.21
CA HIS A 31 -5.45 2.22 -13.57
C HIS A 31 -6.63 1.47 -12.93
N VAL A 32 -7.12 0.40 -13.57
CA VAL A 32 -8.19 -0.47 -13.02
C VAL A 32 -7.66 -1.24 -11.82
N ILE A 33 -6.46 -1.82 -11.93
CA ILE A 33 -5.82 -2.56 -10.85
C ILE A 33 -5.60 -1.65 -9.63
N SER A 34 -5.12 -0.43 -9.86
CA SER A 34 -4.92 0.57 -8.81
C SER A 34 -6.23 0.93 -8.11
N ALA A 35 -7.30 1.19 -8.88
CA ALA A 35 -8.62 1.48 -8.31
C ALA A 35 -9.15 0.29 -7.49
N ALA A 36 -9.01 -0.93 -8.01
CA ALA A 36 -9.43 -2.15 -7.33
C ALA A 36 -8.66 -2.38 -6.01
N MET A 37 -7.34 -2.16 -5.99
CA MET A 37 -6.54 -2.25 -4.77
C MET A 37 -6.97 -1.24 -3.71
N MET A 38 -7.27 0.02 -4.12
CA MET A 38 -7.79 1.03 -3.20
C MET A 38 -9.13 0.59 -2.59
N SER A 39 -10.05 0.09 -3.41
CA SER A 39 -11.34 -0.41 -2.94
C SER A 39 -11.19 -1.63 -2.02
N ALA A 40 -10.32 -2.58 -2.37
CA ALA A 40 -10.03 -3.77 -1.55
C ALA A 40 -9.44 -3.37 -0.19
N SER A 41 -8.54 -2.39 -0.16
CA SER A 41 -7.99 -1.82 1.08
C SER A 41 -9.09 -1.19 1.94
N ALA A 42 -10.00 -0.42 1.35
CA ALA A 42 -11.12 0.18 2.07
C ALA A 42 -12.07 -0.88 2.67
N VAL A 43 -12.38 -1.95 1.92
CA VAL A 43 -13.19 -3.08 2.40
C VAL A 43 -12.51 -3.77 3.58
N TYR A 44 -11.21 -4.06 3.48
CA TYR A 44 -10.47 -4.70 4.56
C TYR A 44 -10.35 -3.81 5.81
N ALA A 45 -10.13 -2.51 5.62
CA ALA A 45 -10.06 -1.55 6.71
C ALA A 45 -11.41 -1.39 7.43
N ASN A 46 -12.53 -1.42 6.69
CA ASN A 46 -13.88 -1.50 7.28
C ASN A 46 -14.05 -2.78 8.11
N PHE A 47 -13.65 -3.94 7.56
CA PHE A 47 -13.71 -5.21 8.29
C PHE A 47 -12.89 -5.17 9.60
N VAL A 48 -11.68 -4.62 9.58
CA VAL A 48 -10.84 -4.48 10.78
C VAL A 48 -11.48 -3.57 11.83
N ALA A 49 -12.16 -2.49 11.41
CA ALA A 49 -12.73 -1.51 12.31
C ALA A 49 -14.07 -1.95 12.94
N VAL A 50 -14.94 -2.59 12.16
CA VAL A 50 -16.35 -2.83 12.54
C VAL A 50 -16.86 -4.24 12.20
N GLY A 51 -16.00 -5.14 11.72
CA GLY A 51 -16.39 -6.51 11.35
C GLY A 51 -17.24 -6.60 10.08
N ASN A 52 -18.05 -7.66 9.98
CA ASN A 52 -18.84 -7.98 8.77
C ASN A 52 -20.19 -7.25 8.68
N THR A 53 -20.65 -6.58 9.72
CA THR A 53 -22.03 -6.07 9.82
C THR A 53 -22.13 -4.56 9.99
N GLY A 54 -21.00 -3.87 10.16
CA GLY A 54 -20.94 -2.43 10.34
C GLY A 54 -20.42 -1.67 9.11
N GLY A 55 -20.90 -0.45 8.93
CA GLY A 55 -20.21 0.58 8.15
C GLY A 55 -19.47 1.54 9.08
N LEU A 56 -18.44 2.20 8.58
CA LEU A 56 -17.75 3.25 9.32
C LEU A 56 -18.66 4.45 9.57
N THR A 57 -18.48 5.08 10.73
CA THR A 57 -18.89 6.48 10.91
C THR A 57 -18.04 7.39 10.02
N GLU A 58 -18.50 8.63 9.79
CA GLU A 58 -17.72 9.65 9.07
C GLU A 58 -16.33 9.85 9.70
N SER A 59 -16.26 9.94 11.02
CA SER A 59 -14.99 10.01 11.76
C SER A 59 -14.12 8.76 11.62
N GLY A 60 -14.70 7.60 11.33
CA GLY A 60 -13.98 6.36 11.03
C GLY A 60 -13.36 6.39 9.63
N VAL A 61 -14.09 6.93 8.65
CA VAL A 61 -13.56 7.17 7.30
C VAL A 61 -12.36 8.11 7.36
N ASP A 62 -12.47 9.23 8.08
CA ASP A 62 -11.38 10.20 8.21
C ASP A 62 -10.10 9.59 8.78
N LYS A 63 -10.24 8.73 9.80
CA LYS A 63 -9.09 8.02 10.41
C LYS A 63 -8.39 7.10 9.40
N ILE A 64 -9.13 6.39 8.57
CA ILE A 64 -8.55 5.52 7.54
C ILE A 64 -7.87 6.35 6.45
N VAL A 65 -8.49 7.46 6.03
CA VAL A 65 -7.89 8.38 5.05
C VAL A 65 -6.57 8.94 5.59
N GLU A 66 -6.51 9.33 6.86
CA GLU A 66 -5.27 9.83 7.45
C GLU A 66 -4.21 8.72 7.62
N ALA A 67 -4.62 7.49 7.97
CA ALA A 67 -3.71 6.35 7.99
C ALA A 67 -3.12 6.07 6.60
N TYR A 68 -3.94 6.14 5.54
CA TYR A 68 -3.47 5.99 4.16
C TYR A 68 -2.52 7.13 3.77
N ARG A 69 -2.83 8.38 4.15
CA ARG A 69 -1.94 9.52 3.95
C ARG A 69 -0.57 9.30 4.62
N HIS A 70 -0.55 8.76 5.83
CA HIS A 70 0.68 8.43 6.52
C HIS A 70 1.50 7.39 5.74
N GLN A 71 0.87 6.29 5.28
CA GLN A 71 1.55 5.28 4.46
C GLN A 71 2.12 5.87 3.15
N MET A 72 1.36 6.74 2.48
CA MET A 72 1.83 7.43 1.28
C MET A 72 3.06 8.30 1.55
N LYS A 73 3.09 9.04 2.67
CA LYS A 73 4.27 9.83 3.07
C LYS A 73 5.48 8.93 3.28
N GLN A 74 5.32 7.77 3.92
CA GLN A 74 6.41 6.80 4.12
C GLN A 74 6.95 6.28 2.78
N VAL A 75 6.07 5.89 1.85
CA VAL A 75 6.47 5.43 0.51
C VAL A 75 7.24 6.52 -0.26
N GLN A 76 6.77 7.77 -0.21
CA GLN A 76 7.46 8.88 -0.87
C GLN A 76 8.82 9.18 -0.26
N ALA A 77 8.93 9.14 1.08
CA ALA A 77 10.21 9.29 1.78
C ALA A 77 11.20 8.18 1.39
N ALA A 78 10.74 6.92 1.31
CA ALA A 78 11.56 5.80 0.89
C ALA A 78 12.05 5.95 -0.57
N LYS A 79 11.16 6.31 -1.50
CA LYS A 79 11.52 6.58 -2.90
C LYS A 79 12.51 7.73 -3.04
N LYS A 80 12.34 8.80 -2.27
CA LYS A 80 13.28 9.93 -2.25
C LYS A 80 14.67 9.49 -1.77
N ALA A 81 14.75 8.73 -0.68
CA ALA A 81 16.01 8.22 -0.16
C ALA A 81 16.69 7.20 -1.10
N GLU A 82 15.93 6.45 -1.88
CA GLU A 82 16.45 5.60 -2.95
C GLU A 82 17.03 6.44 -4.10
N PHE A 83 16.27 7.43 -4.58
CA PHE A 83 16.73 8.33 -5.64
C PHE A 83 18.01 9.09 -5.25
N GLU A 84 18.07 9.63 -4.03
CA GLU A 84 19.25 10.32 -3.51
C GLU A 84 20.47 9.40 -3.45
N ARG A 85 20.31 8.15 -3.00
CA ARG A 85 21.39 7.16 -3.02
C ARG A 85 21.87 6.85 -4.44
N VAL A 86 20.95 6.61 -5.38
CA VAL A 86 21.29 6.31 -6.79
C VAL A 86 22.03 7.50 -7.44
N SER A 87 21.55 8.73 -7.19
CA SER A 87 22.17 9.96 -7.70
C SER A 87 23.56 10.28 -7.11
N GLN A 88 23.89 9.73 -5.95
CA GLN A 88 25.22 9.86 -5.33
C GLN A 88 26.20 8.79 -5.80
N THR A 89 25.69 7.64 -6.26
CA THR A 89 26.51 6.52 -6.78
C THR A 89 26.83 6.59 -8.27
N ASP A 90 26.23 7.53 -9.01
CA ASP A 90 26.58 7.80 -10.42
C ASP A 90 26.67 9.32 -10.69
N PRO A 91 27.87 9.93 -10.56
CA PRO A 91 28.06 11.35 -10.86
C PRO A 91 28.22 11.66 -12.36
N GLY A 92 27.87 10.75 -13.29
CA GLY A 92 28.26 10.92 -14.70
C GLY A 92 27.37 10.29 -15.78
N ALA A 93 26.04 10.43 -15.71
CA ALA A 93 25.15 10.23 -16.86
C ALA A 93 24.81 11.56 -17.57
#